data_AF-A0AAD4S5Z2-F1
#
_entry.id   AF-A0AAD4S5Z2-F1
#
_cell.length_a   1.000
_cell.length_b   1.000
_cell.length_c   1.000
_cell.angle_alpha   90.00
_cell.angle_beta   90.00
_cell.angle_gamma   90.00
#
_symmetry.space_group_name_H-M   'P 1'
#
loop_
_entity.id
_entity.type
_entity.pdbx_description
1 polymer ?
#
loop_
_entity_poly.entity_id
_entity_poly.type
_entity_poly.pdbx_seq_one_letter_code
_entity_poly.pdbx_strand_id
1 'polypeptide(L)'
;MAFMVMKSASFLALVVFVFAVISTTTTPVEGICERASQTWSGSCRNTGGCNNQCKTWEKARNGACHTRNGKKMCFCYFNTCSAARLCERASQTWSGSCRNTQGCDRQCKNWEDAAHGACHTRNGKKMCFCYFGRNC
;
A
#
# COMPACT_ATOMS: atom_id res chain seq x y z
N MET A 1 12.21 -38.83 43.45
CA MET A 1 12.30 -38.17 42.14
C MET A 1 11.75 -39.16 41.11
N ALA A 2 10.48 -39.03 40.71
CA ALA A 2 9.86 -39.97 39.78
C ALA A 2 10.22 -39.57 38.35
N PHE A 3 11.08 -40.36 37.70
CA PHE A 3 11.22 -40.31 36.25
C PHE A 3 9.96 -40.95 35.66
N MET A 4 9.03 -40.14 35.15
CA MET A 4 7.88 -40.63 34.39
C MET A 4 8.37 -41.36 33.13
N VAL A 5 8.28 -42.68 33.13
CA VAL A 5 8.43 -43.49 31.91
C VAL A 5 7.17 -43.29 31.07
N MET A 6 7.28 -42.49 30.01
CA MET A 6 6.19 -42.25 29.08
C MET A 6 5.94 -43.53 28.26
N LYS A 7 4.71 -44.08 28.29
CA LYS A 7 4.33 -45.25 27.47
C LYS A 7 4.59 -44.95 25.98
N SER A 8 5.11 -45.92 25.21
CA SER A 8 5.54 -45.69 23.81
C SER A 8 4.41 -45.17 22.92
N ALA A 9 3.17 -45.61 23.14
CA ALA A 9 1.99 -45.10 22.44
C ALA A 9 1.70 -43.62 22.74
N SER A 10 1.90 -43.19 23.98
CA SER A 10 1.73 -41.79 24.40
C SER A 10 2.83 -40.89 23.84
N PHE A 11 4.07 -41.40 23.78
CA PHE A 11 5.18 -40.71 23.13
C PHE A 11 4.94 -40.56 21.62
N LEU A 12 4.51 -41.63 20.94
CA LEU A 12 4.15 -41.61 19.52
C LEU A 12 3.03 -40.62 19.22
N ALA A 13 1.97 -40.60 20.03
CA ALA A 13 0.87 -39.65 19.88
C ALA A 13 1.33 -38.20 20.02
N LEU A 14 2.25 -37.92 20.96
CA LEU A 14 2.81 -36.60 21.17
C LEU A 14 3.71 -36.16 20.01
N VAL A 15 4.52 -37.08 19.46
CA VAL A 15 5.34 -36.82 18.27
C VAL A 15 4.47 -36.52 17.04
N VAL A 16 3.40 -37.27 16.82
CA VAL A 16 2.44 -37.03 15.71
C VAL A 16 1.73 -35.69 15.90
N PHE A 17 1.31 -35.36 17.12
CA PHE A 17 0.67 -34.07 17.42
C PHE A 17 1.62 -32.90 17.17
N VAL A 18 2.88 -33.01 17.61
CA VAL A 18 3.91 -31.99 17.36
C VAL A 18 4.19 -31.84 15.85
N PHE A 19 4.30 -32.94 15.11
CA PHE A 19 4.47 -32.89 13.65
C PHE A 19 3.28 -32.26 12.93
N ALA A 20 2.05 -32.57 13.37
CA ALA A 20 0.83 -31.98 12.82
C ALA A 20 0.77 -30.47 13.09
N VAL A 21 1.14 -30.01 14.30
CA VAL A 21 1.22 -28.59 14.65
C VAL A 21 2.26 -27.87 13.80
N ILE A 22 3.47 -28.44 13.65
CA ILE A 22 4.55 -27.85 12.84
C ILE A 22 4.17 -27.76 11.34
N SER A 23 3.43 -28.75 10.82
CA SER A 23 3.04 -28.76 9.40
C SER A 23 2.02 -27.66 9.04
N THR A 24 1.33 -27.09 10.03
CA THR A 24 0.36 -26.00 9.82
C THR A 24 0.97 -24.60 9.83
N THR A 25 2.25 -24.45 10.22
CA THR A 25 2.90 -23.14 10.34
C THR A 25 3.73 -22.77 9.11
N THR A 26 3.15 -22.89 7.90
CA THR A 26 3.70 -22.19 6.73
C THR A 26 3.25 -20.74 6.80
N THR A 27 4.04 -19.87 7.43
CA THR A 27 3.86 -18.44 7.21
C THR A 27 4.23 -18.17 5.75
N PRO A 28 3.31 -17.64 4.90
CA PRO A 28 3.73 -17.21 3.58
C PRO A 28 4.82 -16.17 3.80
N VAL A 29 5.97 -16.36 3.13
CA VAL A 29 6.98 -15.31 3.07
C VAL A 29 6.31 -14.17 2.33
N GLU A 30 5.81 -13.18 3.08
CA GLU A 30 5.21 -12.00 2.50
C GLU A 30 6.32 -11.25 1.76
N GLY A 31 6.38 -11.46 0.44
CA GLY A 31 7.31 -10.76 -0.43
C GLY A 31 7.06 -9.25 -0.37
N ILE A 32 8.10 -8.46 -0.61
CA ILE A 32 7.92 -7.01 -0.78
C ILE A 32 7.12 -6.78 -2.05
N CYS A 33 5.99 -6.09 -1.93
CA CYS A 33 5.09 -5.86 -3.05
C CYS A 33 5.21 -4.43 -3.54
N GLU A 34 5.38 -4.25 -4.85
CA GLU A 34 5.51 -2.94 -5.47
C GLU A 34 4.23 -2.53 -6.19
N ARG A 35 3.91 -1.23 -6.16
CA ARG A 35 2.91 -0.64 -7.04
C ARG A 35 3.24 0.82 -7.33
N ALA A 36 2.75 1.34 -8.45
CA ALA A 36 2.82 2.77 -8.72
C ALA A 36 2.04 3.53 -7.64
N SER A 37 2.61 4.63 -7.16
CA SER A 37 1.98 5.51 -6.17
C SER A 37 0.64 6.01 -6.68
N GLN A 38 -0.39 5.86 -5.85
CA GLN A 38 -1.73 6.37 -6.14
C GLN A 38 -1.80 7.89 -6.01
N THR A 39 -0.99 8.46 -5.13
CA THR A 39 -1.06 9.88 -4.73
C THR A 39 -0.02 10.76 -5.41
N TRP A 40 1.02 10.16 -6.00
CA TRP A 40 2.05 10.89 -6.73
C TRP A 40 1.51 11.38 -8.08
N SER A 41 1.57 12.69 -8.29
CA SER A 41 1.20 13.30 -9.56
C SER A 41 2.41 13.64 -10.43
N GLY A 42 2.31 13.33 -11.71
CA GLY A 42 3.30 13.70 -12.72
C GLY A 42 4.58 12.87 -12.68
N SER A 43 5.64 13.38 -13.30
CA SER A 43 6.91 12.69 -13.42
C SER A 43 7.70 12.72 -12.10
N CYS A 44 8.19 11.56 -11.68
CA CYS A 44 8.99 11.42 -10.47
C CYS A 44 10.42 11.91 -10.69
N ARG A 45 10.76 13.08 -10.15
CA ARG A 45 12.10 13.69 -10.22
C ARG A 45 12.84 13.71 -8.89
N ASN A 46 12.14 13.38 -7.79
CA ASN A 46 12.67 13.42 -6.44
C ASN A 46 12.33 12.11 -5.70
N THR A 47 13.32 11.22 -5.60
CA THR A 47 13.18 9.93 -4.91
C THR A 47 12.87 10.10 -3.43
N GLY A 48 13.48 11.08 -2.75
CA GLY A 48 13.20 11.36 -1.33
C GLY A 48 11.76 11.84 -1.11
N GLY A 49 11.28 12.72 -2.00
CA GLY A 49 9.88 13.16 -2.00
C GLY A 49 8.92 11.98 -2.23
N CYS A 50 9.22 11.11 -3.19
CA CYS A 50 8.43 9.92 -3.48
C CYS A 50 8.40 8.97 -2.28
N ASN A 51 9.55 8.68 -1.66
CA ASN A 51 9.64 7.88 -0.46
C ASN A 51 8.78 8.42 0.68
N ASN A 52 8.85 9.73 0.94
CA ASN A 52 8.07 10.37 1.99
C ASN A 52 6.57 10.30 1.69
N GLN A 53 6.15 10.57 0.45
CA GLN A 53 4.74 10.44 0.04
C GLN A 53 4.22 9.00 0.23
N CYS A 54 4.97 7.99 -0.21
CA CYS A 54 4.62 6.59 -0.04
C CYS A 54 4.44 6.20 1.43
N LYS A 55 5.34 6.65 2.32
CA LYS A 55 5.24 6.39 3.77
C LYS A 55 4.07 7.11 4.41
N THR A 56 3.91 8.41 4.14
CA THR A 56 2.92 9.26 4.80
C THR A 56 1.50 8.92 4.37
N TRP A 57 1.27 8.85 3.05
CA TRP A 57 -0.07 8.75 2.49
C TRP A 57 -0.48 7.31 2.24
N GLU A 58 0.40 6.51 1.66
CA GLU A 58 0.03 5.16 1.21
C GLU A 58 0.34 4.07 2.24
N LYS A 59 1.02 4.40 3.35
CA LYS A 59 1.47 3.46 4.39
C LYS A 59 2.42 2.38 3.86
N ALA A 60 3.23 2.76 2.88
CA ALA A 60 4.27 1.90 2.32
C ALA A 60 5.51 1.84 3.23
N ARG A 61 6.31 0.78 3.07
CA ARG A 61 7.63 0.64 3.70
C ARG A 61 8.60 1.72 3.22
N ASN A 62 8.64 1.96 1.91
CA ASN A 62 9.46 3.00 1.27
C ASN A 62 8.93 3.29 -0.15
N GLY A 63 9.59 4.19 -0.85
CA GLY A 63 9.29 4.48 -2.25
C GLY A 63 10.50 4.97 -3.04
N ALA A 64 10.44 4.85 -4.37
CA ALA A 64 11.50 5.31 -5.25
C ALA A 64 10.99 5.70 -6.64
N CYS A 65 11.73 6.59 -7.32
CA CYS A 65 11.48 6.92 -8.71
C CYS A 65 12.06 5.85 -9.64
N HIS A 66 11.23 5.20 -10.45
CA HIS A 66 11.66 4.27 -11.49
C HIS A 66 11.13 4.67 -12.86
N THR A 67 11.89 4.37 -13.91
CA THR A 67 11.47 4.55 -15.30
C THR A 67 10.88 3.24 -15.82
N ARG A 68 9.63 3.26 -16.27
CA ARG A 68 9.00 2.15 -17.03
C ARG A 68 8.33 2.70 -18.27
N ASN A 69 8.57 2.06 -19.41
CA ASN A 69 8.00 2.47 -20.71
C ASN A 69 8.21 3.97 -21.00
N GLY A 70 9.43 4.46 -20.75
CA GLY A 70 9.80 5.88 -20.94
C GLY A 70 9.20 6.87 -19.92
N LYS A 71 8.41 6.41 -18.94
CA LYS A 71 7.79 7.27 -17.92
C LYS A 71 8.48 7.07 -16.58
N LYS A 72 8.98 8.16 -16.01
CA LYS A 72 9.56 8.18 -14.66
C LYS A 72 8.43 8.35 -13.63
N MET A 73 8.10 7.28 -12.92
CA MET A 73 6.98 7.20 -11.98
C MET A 73 7.47 6.91 -10.57
N CYS A 74 6.69 7.33 -9.57
CA CYS A 74 6.93 6.97 -8.17
C CYS A 74 6.34 5.57 -7.91
N PHE A 75 7.14 4.67 -7.38
CA PHE A 75 6.70 3.35 -6.94
C PHE A 75 6.81 3.27 -5.42
N CYS A 76 5.79 2.71 -4.79
CA CYS A 76 5.74 2.43 -3.37
C CYS A 76 5.89 0.92 -3.14
N TYR A 77 6.66 0.55 -2.11
CA TYR A 77 6.89 -0.85 -1.74
C TYR A 77 6.26 -1.14 -0.38
N PHE A 78 5.53 -2.24 -0.28
CA PHE A 78 4.74 -2.63 0.87
C PHE A 78 5.30 -3.93 1.47
N ASN A 79 5.17 -4.07 2.79
CA ASN A 79 5.53 -5.32 3.47
C ASN A 79 4.54 -6.44 3.15
N THR A 80 3.32 -6.10 2.75
CA THR A 80 2.26 -7.05 2.42
C THR A 80 1.66 -6.72 1.06
N CYS A 81 1.38 -7.73 0.24
CA CYS A 81 0.73 -7.56 -1.07
C CYS A 81 -0.73 -7.13 -0.94
N SER A 82 -1.34 -7.48 0.19
CA SER A 82 -2.71 -7.13 0.56
C SER A 82 -2.83 -5.74 1.18
N ALA A 83 -1.76 -4.95 1.24
CA ALA A 83 -1.79 -3.60 1.79
C ALA A 83 -2.92 -2.78 1.16
N ALA A 84 -3.79 -2.21 2.01
CA ALA A 84 -4.96 -1.47 1.58
C ALA A 84 -4.59 -0.36 0.58
N ARG A 85 -5.45 -0.15 -0.41
CA ARG A 85 -5.38 1.01 -1.30
C ARG A 85 -6.09 2.18 -0.63
N LEU A 86 -5.60 3.39 -0.88
CA LEU A 86 -6.35 4.58 -0.49
C LEU A 86 -7.64 4.64 -1.28
N CYS A 87 -8.71 5.06 -0.61
CA CYS A 87 -9.93 5.42 -1.31
C CYS A 87 -9.69 6.66 -2.12
N GLU A 88 -9.87 6.55 -3.42
CA GLU A 88 -9.82 7.66 -4.35
C GLU A 88 -11.18 7.83 -5.02
N ARG A 89 -11.61 9.07 -5.19
CA ARG A 89 -12.72 9.42 -6.08
C ARG A 89 -12.35 10.68 -6.86
N ALA A 90 -12.93 10.83 -8.05
CA ALA A 90 -12.84 12.11 -8.74
C ALA A 90 -13.50 13.18 -7.86
N SER A 91 -12.85 14.35 -7.76
CA SER A 91 -13.36 15.47 -7.00
C SER A 91 -14.75 15.87 -7.53
N GLN A 92 -15.70 16.01 -6.62
CA GLN A 92 -17.06 16.44 -6.96
C GLN A 92 -17.16 17.94 -7.17
N THR A 93 -16.22 18.68 -6.58
CA THR A 93 -16.22 20.14 -6.60
C THR A 93 -15.26 20.74 -7.63
N TRP A 94 -14.29 19.96 -8.12
CA TRP A 94 -13.32 20.44 -9.12
C TRP A 94 -13.92 20.44 -10.51
N SER A 95 -13.89 21.60 -11.16
CA SER A 95 -14.36 21.76 -12.54
C SER A 95 -13.20 21.89 -13.52
N GLY A 96 -13.34 21.26 -14.69
CA GLY A 96 -12.38 21.38 -15.78
C GLY A 96 -11.09 20.56 -15.60
N SER A 97 -10.07 20.90 -16.38
CA SER A 97 -8.81 20.16 -16.44
C SER A 97 -7.92 20.45 -15.23
N CYS A 98 -7.49 19.40 -14.53
CA CYS A 98 -6.57 19.51 -13.39
C CYS A 98 -5.13 19.76 -13.84
N ARG A 99 -4.65 20.99 -13.68
CA ARG A 99 -3.27 21.42 -14.03
C ARG A 99 -2.40 21.75 -12.83
N ASN A 100 -3.00 21.86 -11.65
CA ASN A 100 -2.33 22.23 -10.41
C ASN A 100 -2.68 21.24 -9.30
N THR A 101 -1.76 20.32 -9.01
CA THR A 101 -1.90 19.32 -7.95
C THR A 101 -2.06 19.95 -6.56
N GLN A 102 -1.34 21.04 -6.26
CA GLN A 102 -1.46 21.70 -4.95
C GLN A 102 -2.81 22.40 -4.79
N GLY A 103 -3.35 22.96 -5.88
CA GLY A 103 -4.70 23.52 -5.91
C GLY A 103 -5.75 22.43 -5.66
N CYS A 104 -5.64 21.31 -6.39
CA CYS A 104 -6.50 20.13 -6.20
C CYS A 104 -6.41 19.59 -4.77
N ASP A 105 -5.21 19.43 -4.21
CA ASP A 105 -5.00 18.98 -2.82
C ASP A 105 -5.71 19.87 -1.81
N ARG A 106 -5.52 21.19 -1.92
CA ARG A 106 -6.16 22.16 -1.02
C ARG A 106 -7.68 22.11 -1.13
N GLN A 107 -8.22 22.01 -2.34
CA GLN A 107 -9.67 21.93 -2.54
C GLN A 107 -10.25 20.64 -1.97
N CYS A 108 -9.62 19.48 -2.23
CA CYS A 108 -10.03 18.19 -1.67
C CYS A 108 -10.07 18.23 -0.13
N LYS A 109 -9.06 18.82 0.51
CA LYS A 109 -9.01 18.99 1.96
C LYS A 109 -10.08 19.93 2.49
N ASN A 110 -10.24 21.08 1.85
CA ASN A 110 -11.10 22.14 2.38
C ASN A 110 -12.59 21.90 2.09
N TRP A 111 -12.93 21.27 0.97
CA TRP A 111 -14.31 21.23 0.45
C TRP A 111 -14.92 19.83 0.44
N GLU A 112 -14.10 18.78 0.50
CA GLU A 112 -14.56 17.40 0.39
C GLU A 112 -14.18 16.53 1.59
N ASP A 113 -13.56 17.09 2.63
CA ASP A 113 -13.05 16.37 3.82
C ASP A 113 -12.10 15.21 3.45
N ALA A 114 -11.29 15.42 2.41
CA ALA A 114 -10.29 14.46 1.98
C ALA A 114 -8.95 14.67 2.69
N ALA A 115 -8.17 13.60 2.84
CA ALA A 115 -6.83 13.68 3.42
C ALA A 115 -5.82 14.28 2.44
N HIS A 116 -6.01 14.07 1.14
CA HIS A 116 -5.10 14.50 0.08
C HIS A 116 -5.82 14.67 -1.26
N GLY A 117 -5.22 15.40 -2.20
CA GLY A 117 -5.69 15.46 -3.58
C GLY A 117 -4.55 15.54 -4.60
N ALA A 118 -4.76 14.95 -5.77
CA ALA A 118 -3.77 14.94 -6.84
C ALA A 118 -4.39 14.95 -8.25
N CYS A 119 -3.69 15.59 -9.20
CA CYS A 119 -4.09 15.54 -10.61
C CYS A 119 -3.63 14.22 -11.26
N HIS A 120 -4.57 13.43 -11.78
CA HIS A 120 -4.27 12.23 -12.57
C HIS A 120 -4.91 12.28 -13.94
N THR A 121 -4.28 11.61 -14.90
CA THR A 121 -4.86 11.42 -16.24
C THR A 121 -5.54 10.06 -16.29
N ARG A 122 -6.86 10.03 -16.53
CA ARG A 122 -7.61 8.80 -16.82
C ARG A 122 -8.46 9.01 -18.06
N ASN A 123 -8.44 8.04 -18.98
CA ASN A 123 -9.18 8.10 -20.24
C ASN A 123 -8.97 9.43 -21.00
N GLY A 124 -7.72 9.89 -21.08
CA GLY A 124 -7.35 11.14 -21.75
C GLY A 124 -7.71 12.43 -20.99
N LYS A 125 -8.43 12.36 -19.88
CA LYS A 125 -8.84 13.53 -19.07
C LYS A 125 -7.93 13.69 -17.86
N LYS A 126 -7.36 14.89 -17.69
CA LYS A 126 -6.69 15.30 -16.44
C LYS A 126 -7.74 15.75 -15.43
N MET A 127 -7.96 14.95 -14.40
CA MET A 127 -8.97 15.19 -13.37
C MET A 127 -8.30 15.31 -11.99
N CYS A 128 -8.94 16.05 -11.09
CA CYS A 128 -8.56 16.09 -9.68
C CYS A 128 -9.17 14.87 -8.98
N PHE A 129 -8.34 14.11 -8.28
CA PHE A 129 -8.77 12.99 -7.45
C PHE A 129 -8.51 13.33 -5.99
N CYS A 130 -9.50 13.06 -5.14
CA CYS A 130 -9.40 13.22 -3.70
C CYS A 130 -9.21 11.84 -3.04
N TYR A 131 -8.32 11.78 -2.05
CA TYR A 131 -7.95 10.56 -1.34
C TYR A 131 -8.38 10.63 0.12
N PHE A 132 -9.05 9.59 0.59
CA PHE A 132 -9.65 9.53 1.92
C PHE A 132 -8.90 8.52 2.79
N GLY A 133 -8.68 8.88 4.06
CA GLY A 133 -7.89 8.09 5.01
C GLY A 133 -8.60 6.88 5.62
N ARG A 134 -9.81 6.55 5.17
CA ARG A 134 -10.57 5.37 5.59
C ARG A 134 -10.63 4.38 4.43
N ASN A 135 -10.68 3.09 4.73
CA ASN A 135 -10.91 2.05 3.72
C ASN A 135 -12.27 2.25 3.05
N CYS A 136 -12.35 1.80 1.80
CA CYS A 136 -13.56 1.65 1.02
C CYS A 136 -13.90 0.16 1.07
#